data_AF-A0A4Y3VLS9-F1
#
_entry.id   AF-A0A4Y3VLS9-F1
#
_cell.length_a   1.000
_cell.length_b   1.000
_cell.length_c   1.000
_cell.angle_alpha   90.00
_cell.angle_beta   90.00
_cell.angle_gamma   90.00
#
_symmetry.space_group_name_H-M   'P 1'
#
loop_
_entity.id
_entity.type
_entity.pdbx_description
1 polymer ?
#
loop_
_entity_poly.entity_id
_entity_poly.type
_entity_poly.pdbx_seq_one_letter_code
_entity_poly.pdbx_strand_id
1 'polypeptide(L)' 'MTVTDTRLYGKATAQAWDRLHPRLTRRAAWLDHDGPLPIIEGTVIRLVVEKLPSGGVNKPV' A
#
# COMPACT_ATOMS: atom_id res chain seq x y z
N MET A 1 4.85 -5.95 12.69
CA MET A 1 4.63 -7.01 11.66
C MET A 1 3.64 -8.00 12.23
N THR A 2 2.66 -8.42 11.42
CA THR A 2 1.61 -9.37 11.79
C THR A 2 1.61 -10.53 10.82
N VAL A 3 1.42 -11.76 11.31
CA VAL A 3 1.38 -12.98 10.50
C VAL A 3 0.13 -13.77 10.85
N THR A 4 -0.59 -14.26 9.85
CA THR A 4 -1.81 -15.03 10.05
C THR A 4 -2.00 -16.02 8.92
N ASP A 5 -2.39 -17.26 9.26
CA ASP A 5 -2.82 -18.24 8.27
C ASP A 5 -4.25 -17.97 7.84
N THR A 6 -4.46 -17.88 6.53
CA THR A 6 -5.77 -17.59 5.95
C THR A 6 -6.20 -18.72 5.04
N ARG A 7 -7.50 -19.05 5.05
CA ARG A 7 -8.06 -20.09 4.19
C ARG A 7 -7.86 -19.80 2.70
N LEU A 8 -7.99 -18.54 2.30
CA LEU A 8 -8.00 -18.12 0.89
C LEU A 8 -6.61 -17.79 0.35
N TYR A 9 -5.74 -17.17 1.15
CA TYR A 9 -4.45 -16.64 0.69
C TYR A 9 -3.24 -17.43 1.20
N GLY A 10 -3.46 -18.46 2.02
CA GLY A 10 -2.39 -19.14 2.75
C GLY A 10 -1.83 -18.24 3.84
N LYS A 11 -0.54 -18.35 4.12
CA LYS A 11 0.16 -17.49 5.07
C LYS A 11 0.18 -16.05 4.56
N ALA A 12 -0.41 -15.16 5.35
CA ALA A 12 -0.40 -13.72 5.10
C ALA A 12 0.55 -13.02 6.08
N THR A 13 1.44 -12.18 5.55
CA THR A 13 2.32 -11.32 6.34
C THR A 13 2.02 -9.86 6.03
N ALA A 14 1.66 -9.10 7.06
CA ALA A 14 1.44 -7.66 6.99
C ALA A 14 2.56 -6.90 7.71
N GLN A 15 3.15 -5.93 7.01
CA GLN A 15 4.05 -4.95 7.59
C GLN A 15 3.45 -3.57 7.37
N ALA A 16 3.51 -2.74 8.40
CA ALA A 16 2.99 -1.38 8.37
C ALA A 16 4.10 -0.42 8.79
N TRP A 17 4.21 0.69 8.07
CA TRP A 17 5.07 1.80 8.40
C TRP A 17 4.17 3.02 8.62
N ASP A 18 4.17 3.51 9.85
CA ASP A 18 3.52 4.78 10.16
C ASP A 18 4.31 5.92 9.52
N ARG A 19 3.60 6.98 9.15
CA ARG A 19 4.19 8.22 8.63
C ARG A 19 5.12 8.03 7.41
N LEU A 20 4.99 6.91 6.71
CA LEU A 20 5.59 6.67 5.41
C LEU A 20 4.49 6.92 4.37
N HIS A 21 4.60 7.98 3.59
CA HIS A 21 3.54 8.36 2.65
C HIS A 21 4.11 9.05 1.41
N PRO A 22 3.41 8.95 0.27
CA PRO A 22 3.91 9.43 -1.00
C PRO A 22 4.04 10.95 -0.99
N ARG A 23 5.19 11.43 -1.45
CA ARG A 23 5.35 12.84 -1.77
C ARG A 23 4.44 13.15 -2.95
N LEU A 24 3.47 14.04 -2.73
CA LEU A 24 2.57 14.46 -3.79
C LEU A 24 3.37 15.08 -4.94
N THR A 25 2.89 14.82 -6.15
CA THR A 25 3.37 15.47 -7.37
C THR A 25 2.27 16.34 -7.92
N ARG A 26 2.65 17.42 -8.61
CA ARG A 26 1.70 18.41 -9.13
C ARG A 26 1.03 17.84 -10.39
N ARG A 27 0.08 16.92 -10.19
CA ARG A 27 -0.67 16.19 -11.21
C ARG A 27 -2.13 16.06 -10.78
N ALA A 28 -3.03 15.91 -11.75
CA ALA A 28 -4.46 15.78 -11.52
C ALA A 28 -5.01 16.89 -10.59
N ALA A 29 -5.68 16.53 -9.49
CA ALA A 29 -6.37 17.46 -8.58
C ALA A 29 -5.48 18.53 -7.91
N TRP A 30 -4.15 18.46 -8.07
CA TRP A 30 -3.19 19.39 -7.47
C TRP A 30 -2.51 20.32 -8.49
N LEU A 31 -2.98 20.35 -9.74
CA LEU A 31 -2.40 21.18 -10.82
C LEU A 31 -2.38 22.67 -10.46
N ASP A 32 -3.50 23.18 -9.96
CA ASP A 32 -3.69 24.60 -9.62
C ASP A 32 -3.46 24.90 -8.13
N HIS A 33 -2.77 24.00 -7.41
CA HIS A 33 -2.46 24.22 -6.00
C HIS A 33 -1.29 25.19 -5.85
N ASP A 34 -1.56 26.31 -5.17
CA ASP A 34 -0.55 27.27 -4.79
C ASP A 34 0.27 26.81 -3.58
N GLY A 35 1.60 26.94 -3.69
CA GLY A 35 2.55 26.59 -2.64
C GLY A 35 3.15 25.18 -2.75
N PRO A 36 3.94 24.79 -1.72
CA PRO A 36 4.50 23.44 -1.62
C PRO A 36 3.40 22.41 -1.44
N LEU A 37 3.49 21.31 -2.20
CA LEU A 37 2.51 20.24 -2.05
C LEU A 37 2.60 19.61 -0.66
N PRO A 38 1.46 19.37 0.00
CA PRO A 38 1.47 18.78 1.31
C PRO A 38 1.97 17.34 1.25
N ILE A 39 2.50 16.91 2.37
CA ILE A 39 2.76 15.51 2.67
C ILE A 39 1.49 15.00 3.38
N ILE A 40 0.76 14.08 2.76
CA ILE A 40 -0.49 13.54 3.34
C ILE A 40 -0.13 12.48 4.36
N GLU A 41 -0.48 12.68 5.62
CA GLU A 41 -0.30 11.68 6.67
C GLU A 41 -1.03 10.39 6.29
N GLY A 42 -0.28 9.28 6.28
CA GLY A 42 -0.76 7.98 5.86
C GLY A 42 0.12 6.86 6.39
N THR A 43 -0.43 5.65 6.36
CA THR A 43 0.27 4.41 6.72
C THR A 43 0.44 3.56 5.47
N VAL A 44 1.67 3.17 5.16
CA VAL A 44 1.93 2.19 4.09
C VAL A 44 1.82 0.80 4.67
N ILE A 45 1.04 -0.05 4.01
CA ILE A 45 0.91 -1.47 4.36
C ILE A 45 1.45 -2.30 3.20
N ARG A 46 2.44 -3.15 3.50
CA ARG A 46 2.88 -4.20 2.58
C ARG A 46 2.25 -5.51 3.02
N LEU A 47 1.45 -6.09 2.13
CA LEU A 47 0.86 -7.41 2.29
C LEU A 47 1.56 -8.41 1.37
N VAL A 48 2.11 -9.47 1.95
CA VAL A 48 2.63 -10.63 1.21
C VAL A 48 1.75 -11.83 1.52
N VAL A 49 1.30 -12.51 0.47
CA VAL A 49 0.50 -13.73 0.56
C VAL A 49 1.08 -14.82 -0.33
N GLU A 50 0.87 -16.07 0.06
CA GLU A 50 1.36 -17.24 -0.68
C GLU A 50 0.65 -17.43 -2.02
N LYS A 51 -0.66 -17.17 -2.07
CA LYS A 51 -1.47 -17.36 -3.28
C LYS A 51 -2.62 -16.37 -3.38
N LEU A 52 -3.02 -16.09 -4.62
CA LEU A 52 -4.27 -15.40 -4.91
C LEU A 52 -5.40 -16.44 -5.09
N PRO A 53 -6.62 -16.19 -4.56
CA PRO A 53 -7.75 -17.08 -4.74
C PRO A 53 -8.13 -17.31 -6.19
N SER A 54 -7.83 -16.34 -7.06
CA SER A 54 -8.05 -16.41 -8.51
C SER A 54 -7.02 -17.26 -9.25
N GLY A 55 -5.96 -17.74 -8.58
CA GLY A 55 -4.84 -18.44 -9.23
C GLY A 55 -3.91 -17.55 -10.04
N GLY A 56 -4.15 -16.23 -10.05
CA GLY A 56 -3.27 -15.27 -10.72
C GLY A 56 -1.89 -15.15 -10.07
N VAL A 57 -0.91 -14.67 -10.83
CA VAL A 57 0.42 -14.38 -10.29
C VAL A 57 0.32 -13.23 -9.29
N ASN A 58 0.82 -13.46 -8.07
CA ASN A 58 0.89 -12.42 -7.04
C ASN A 58 1.99 -11.40 -7.39
N LYS A 59 1.66 -10.46 -8.30
CA LYS A 59 2.49 -9.30 -8.61
C LYS A 59 1.87 -8.07 -7.94
N PRO A 60 2.64 -7.26 -7.21
CA PRO A 60 2.16 -5.96 -6.76
C PRO A 60 1.83 -5.09 -7.99
N VAL A 61 0.66 -4.45 -7.97
CA VAL A 61 0.24 -3.45 -8.96
C VAL A 61 0.86 -2.09 -8.68
#